data_AF-A0A5E7R069-F1
#
_entry.id   AF-A0A5E7R069-F1
#
_cell.length_a   1.000
_cell.length_b   1.000
_cell.length_c   1.000
_cell.angle_alpha   90.00
_cell.angle_beta   90.00
_cell.angle_gamma   90.00
#
_symmetry.space_group_name_H-M   'P 1'
#
loop_
_entity.id
_entity.type
_entity.pdbx_description
1 polymer ?
#
loop_
_entity_poly.entity_id
_entity_poly.type
_entity_poly.pdbx_seq_one_letter_code
_entity_poly.pdbx_strand_id
1 'polypeptide(L)'
;MIADFIRLVLTNIPLAGFLLALLIPTLLPDKTGHRAEQYLSWLLLLSIGFTSLWAGLYHTLAPQTAAAFIGWQVSPFQFEMGVSDIALGVVAMVAFWRSLAFKSAVVLWVVIEFVGLVYGHLQQILDAGNHAPGNAGILLGLTIVHVLLLPLLLFMARRHRLDVAVQPT
;
A
#
# COMPACT_ATOMS: atom_id res chain seq x y z
N MET A 1 28.03 -4.66 8.92
CA MET A 1 27.75 -3.20 8.91
C MET A 1 27.00 -2.76 7.64
N ILE A 2 27.58 -2.79 6.44
CA ILE A 2 26.89 -2.36 5.20
C ILE A 2 25.71 -3.29 4.84
N ALA A 3 25.92 -4.61 4.86
CA ALA A 3 24.88 -5.59 4.54
C ALA A 3 23.68 -5.52 5.52
N ASP A 4 23.96 -5.33 6.81
CA ASP A 4 22.92 -5.21 7.85
C ASP A 4 22.09 -3.95 7.66
N PHE A 5 22.73 -2.85 7.27
CA PHE A 5 22.04 -1.61 6.93
C PHE A 5 21.15 -1.75 5.70
N ILE A 6 21.66 -2.39 4.63
CA ILE A 6 20.85 -2.68 3.44
C ILE A 6 19.64 -3.53 3.81
N ARG A 7 19.83 -4.61 4.58
CA ARG A 7 18.74 -5.46 5.05
C ARG A 7 17.70 -4.66 5.85
N LEU A 8 18.17 -3.82 6.78
CA LEU A 8 17.28 -2.96 7.56
C LEU A 8 16.42 -2.08 6.67
N VAL A 9 17.01 -1.39 5.68
CA VAL A 9 16.26 -0.54 4.75
C VAL A 9 15.24 -1.37 3.96
N LEU A 10 15.70 -2.45 3.33
CA LEU A 10 14.89 -3.26 2.42
C LEU A 10 13.71 -3.96 3.10
N THR A 11 13.88 -4.42 4.36
CA THR A 11 12.79 -5.03 5.13
C THR A 11 11.80 -4.01 5.69
N ASN A 12 12.19 -2.73 5.78
CA ASN A 12 11.35 -1.66 6.31
C ASN A 12 10.80 -0.72 5.24
N ILE A 13 10.95 -1.03 3.94
CA ILE A 13 10.37 -0.26 2.84
C ILE A 13 8.88 0.05 3.06
N PRO A 14 8.01 -0.92 3.46
CA PRO A 14 6.58 -0.64 3.63
C PRO A 14 6.30 0.39 4.72
N LEU A 15 6.98 0.26 5.87
CA LEU A 15 6.85 1.20 6.97
C LEU A 15 7.43 2.58 6.61
N ALA A 16 8.61 2.61 6.01
CA ALA A 16 9.24 3.85 5.57
C ALA A 16 8.38 4.58 4.53
N GLY A 17 7.85 3.85 3.54
CA GLY A 17 6.95 4.38 2.52
C GLY A 17 5.67 4.95 3.12
N PHE A 18 5.07 4.26 4.09
CA PHE A 18 3.91 4.76 4.84
C PHE A 18 4.22 6.05 5.61
N LEU A 19 5.31 6.06 6.39
CA LEU A 19 5.69 7.23 7.19
C LEU A 19 6.03 8.45 6.32
N LEU A 20 6.77 8.23 5.22
CA LEU A 20 7.09 9.29 4.26
C LEU A 20 5.83 9.80 3.55
N ALA A 21 4.88 8.92 3.22
CA ALA A 21 3.61 9.29 2.61
C ALA A 21 2.75 10.21 3.49
N LEU A 22 2.90 10.10 4.81
CA LEU A 22 2.26 11.02 5.76
C LEU A 22 3.10 12.28 5.95
N LEU A 23 4.41 12.13 6.17
CA LEU A 23 5.30 13.25 6.50
C LEU A 23 5.36 14.30 5.38
N ILE A 24 5.53 13.87 4.13
CA ILE A 24 5.74 14.79 3.01
C ILE A 24 4.56 15.77 2.83
N PRO A 25 3.30 15.34 2.67
CA PRO A 25 2.17 16.26 2.57
C PRO A 25 1.89 17.07 3.84
N THR A 26 2.36 16.65 5.02
CA THR A 26 2.31 17.48 6.23
C THR A 26 3.28 18.67 6.14
N LEU A 27 4.46 18.47 5.56
CA LEU A 27 5.50 19.50 5.46
C LEU A 27 5.32 20.42 4.25
N LEU A 28 4.65 19.95 3.20
CA LEU A 28 4.41 20.76 2.01
C LEU A 28 3.27 21.78 2.24
N PRO A 29 3.39 23.01 1.72
CA PRO A 29 2.34 24.01 1.81
C PRO A 29 1.05 23.52 1.15
N ASP A 30 -0.08 23.65 1.84
CA ASP A 30 -1.39 23.34 1.25
C ASP A 30 -1.88 24.51 0.40
N LYS A 31 -1.45 24.53 -0.87
CA LYS A 31 -1.80 25.59 -1.82
C LYS A 31 -3.20 25.45 -2.41
N THR A 32 -3.83 24.29 -2.25
CA THR A 32 -5.09 23.96 -2.94
C THR A 32 -6.26 23.77 -1.97
N GLY A 33 -6.02 23.66 -0.67
CA GLY A 33 -7.02 23.28 0.34
C GLY A 33 -7.38 21.78 0.31
N HIS A 34 -6.74 20.99 -0.58
CA HIS A 34 -7.11 19.60 -0.83
C HIS A 34 -6.21 18.63 -0.06
N ARG A 35 -6.01 18.88 1.23
CA ARG A 35 -5.08 18.11 2.06
C ARG A 35 -5.37 16.60 2.07
N ALA A 36 -6.64 16.19 2.09
CA ALA A 36 -7.01 14.77 2.02
C ALA A 36 -6.58 14.10 0.70
N GLU A 37 -6.74 14.79 -0.44
CA GLU A 37 -6.29 14.29 -1.75
C GLU A 37 -4.77 14.24 -1.85
N GLN A 38 -4.07 15.18 -1.21
CA GLN A 38 -2.60 15.16 -1.13
C GLN A 38 -2.12 13.92 -0.35
N TYR A 39 -2.63 13.68 0.86
CA TYR A 39 -2.32 12.47 1.62
C TYR A 39 -2.64 11.20 0.82
N LEU A 40 -3.82 11.14 0.19
CA LEU A 40 -4.20 10.01 -0.66
C LEU A 40 -3.19 9.78 -1.79
N SER A 41 -2.76 10.86 -2.48
CA SER A 41 -1.80 10.76 -3.57
C SER A 41 -0.46 10.19 -3.08
N TRP A 42 0.09 10.75 -2.00
CA TRP A 42 1.36 10.29 -1.44
C TRP A 42 1.29 8.85 -0.89
N LEU A 43 0.17 8.44 -0.30
CA LEU A 43 -0.04 7.06 0.12
C LEU A 43 -0.10 6.10 -1.07
N LEU A 44 -0.82 6.47 -2.14
CA LEU A 44 -0.88 5.66 -3.36
C LEU A 44 0.51 5.53 -4.02
N LEU A 45 1.33 6.58 -4.00
CA LEU A 45 2.67 6.54 -4.56
C LEU A 45 3.64 5.71 -3.71
N LEU A 46 3.87 6.14 -2.47
CA LEU A 46 4.96 5.60 -1.65
C LEU A 46 4.55 4.37 -0.85
N SER A 47 3.34 4.38 -0.29
CA SER A 47 2.92 3.32 0.62
C SER A 47 2.31 2.12 -0.09
N ILE A 48 1.57 2.34 -1.18
CA ILE A 48 1.00 1.28 -2.02
C ILE A 48 1.94 1.01 -3.20
N GLY A 49 2.18 2.01 -4.04
CA GLY A 49 2.92 1.88 -5.29
C GLY A 49 4.30 1.24 -5.15
N PHE A 50 5.20 1.91 -4.42
CA PHE A 50 6.56 1.41 -4.20
C PHE A 50 6.58 0.09 -3.40
N THR A 51 5.71 -0.07 -2.41
CA THR A 51 5.64 -1.30 -1.60
C THR A 51 5.19 -2.51 -2.42
N SER A 52 4.11 -2.38 -3.19
CA SER A 52 3.62 -3.47 -4.05
C SER A 52 4.62 -3.78 -5.16
N LEU A 53 5.22 -2.77 -5.78
CA LEU A 53 6.29 -3.01 -6.75
C LEU A 53 7.47 -3.76 -6.12
N TRP A 54 7.88 -3.38 -4.91
CA TRP A 54 8.94 -4.05 -4.17
C TRP A 54 8.60 -5.51 -3.83
N ALA A 55 7.40 -5.77 -3.30
CA ALA A 55 6.91 -7.11 -3.01
C ALA A 55 6.86 -7.97 -4.27
N GLY A 56 6.31 -7.42 -5.37
CA GLY A 56 6.18 -8.13 -6.63
C GLY A 56 7.52 -8.49 -7.27
N LEU A 57 8.53 -7.63 -7.16
CA LEU A 57 9.90 -7.96 -7.57
C LEU A 57 10.48 -9.14 -6.76
N TYR A 58 10.21 -9.23 -5.45
CA TYR A 58 10.65 -10.38 -4.66
C TYR A 58 9.89 -11.65 -5.04
N HIS A 59 8.58 -11.56 -5.20
CA HIS A 59 7.74 -12.69 -5.59
C HIS A 59 8.10 -13.25 -6.97
N THR A 60 8.56 -12.40 -7.91
CA THR A 60 8.97 -12.81 -9.26
C THR A 60 10.44 -13.22 -9.38
N LEU A 61 11.37 -12.44 -8.81
CA LEU A 61 12.82 -12.62 -9.00
C LEU A 61 13.49 -13.43 -7.90
N ALA A 62 12.91 -13.46 -6.70
CA ALA A 62 13.45 -14.16 -5.53
C ALA A 62 12.37 -14.91 -4.72
N PRO A 63 11.58 -15.79 -5.36
CA PRO A 63 10.40 -16.40 -4.75
C PRO A 63 10.70 -17.21 -3.49
N GLN A 64 11.90 -17.78 -3.36
CA GLN A 64 12.36 -18.46 -2.14
C GLN A 64 12.42 -17.50 -0.96
N THR A 65 12.91 -16.29 -1.19
CA THR A 65 13.02 -15.26 -0.15
C THR A 65 11.63 -14.75 0.24
N ALA A 66 10.77 -14.49 -0.75
CA ALA A 66 9.41 -14.03 -0.51
C ALA A 66 8.59 -15.07 0.28
N ALA A 67 8.60 -16.33 -0.16
CA ALA A 67 7.87 -17.41 0.49
C ALA A 67 8.36 -17.64 1.93
N ALA A 68 9.68 -17.70 2.16
CA ALA A 68 10.23 -17.86 3.51
C ALA A 68 9.87 -16.69 4.43
N PHE A 69 9.85 -15.45 3.91
CA PHE A 69 9.50 -14.26 4.69
C PHE A 69 8.06 -14.28 5.21
N ILE A 70 7.12 -14.77 4.40
CA ILE A 70 5.71 -14.95 4.80
C ILE A 70 5.44 -16.31 5.47
N GLY A 71 6.45 -17.17 5.62
CA GLY A 71 6.30 -18.48 6.25
C GLY A 71 5.60 -19.54 5.37
N TRP A 72 5.69 -19.39 4.05
CA TRP A 72 5.07 -20.29 3.07
C TRP A 72 6.13 -21.12 2.33
N GLN A 73 5.70 -22.24 1.75
CA GLN A 73 6.49 -22.98 0.77
C GLN A 73 6.50 -22.24 -0.57
N VAL A 74 7.56 -22.44 -1.35
CA VAL A 74 7.65 -21.88 -2.70
C VAL A 74 6.62 -22.56 -3.61
N SER A 75 5.94 -21.76 -4.42
CA SER A 75 4.84 -22.20 -5.29
C SER A 75 4.84 -21.41 -6.60
N PRO A 76 4.34 -21.98 -7.72
CA PRO A 76 4.14 -21.23 -8.97
C PRO A 76 3.29 -19.96 -8.80
N PHE A 77 2.38 -19.96 -7.83
CA PHE A 77 1.56 -18.79 -7.50
C PHE A 77 2.37 -17.56 -7.08
N GLN A 78 3.64 -17.72 -6.67
CA GLN A 78 4.46 -16.55 -6.34
C GLN A 78 4.73 -15.70 -7.57
N PHE A 79 4.86 -16.29 -8.75
CA PHE A 79 5.01 -15.51 -9.97
C PHE A 79 3.72 -14.73 -10.29
N GLU A 80 2.55 -15.38 -10.22
CA GLU A 80 1.27 -14.74 -10.50
C GLU A 80 0.94 -13.60 -9.51
N MET A 81 1.16 -13.85 -8.21
CA MET A 81 1.04 -12.83 -7.17
C MET A 81 2.02 -11.70 -7.41
N GLY A 82 3.27 -12.02 -7.77
CA GLY A 82 4.28 -11.01 -8.03
C GLY A 82 3.96 -10.12 -9.24
N VAL A 83 3.38 -10.68 -10.30
CA VAL A 83 2.89 -9.90 -11.45
C VAL A 83 1.71 -9.02 -11.05
N SER A 84 0.78 -9.53 -10.24
CA SER A 84 -0.34 -8.74 -9.69
C SER A 84 0.15 -7.56 -8.84
N ASP A 85 1.11 -7.80 -7.96
CA ASP A 85 1.75 -6.79 -7.11
C ASP A 85 2.48 -5.72 -7.95
N ILE A 86 3.22 -6.12 -8.99
CA ILE A 86 3.88 -5.19 -9.91
C ILE A 86 2.82 -4.33 -10.64
N ALA A 87 1.75 -4.95 -11.13
CA ALA A 87 0.68 -4.23 -11.82
C ALA A 87 -0.01 -3.20 -10.91
N LEU A 88 -0.37 -3.61 -9.69
CA LEU A 88 -0.92 -2.71 -8.66
C LEU A 88 0.06 -1.57 -8.35
N GLY A 89 1.33 -1.91 -8.14
CA GLY A 89 2.39 -0.96 -7.85
C GLY A 89 2.49 0.14 -8.91
N VAL A 90 2.60 -0.26 -10.17
CA VAL A 90 2.68 0.68 -11.31
C VAL A 90 1.42 1.55 -11.41
N VAL A 91 0.22 0.96 -11.32
CA VAL A 91 -1.03 1.71 -11.43
C VAL A 91 -1.20 2.70 -10.29
N ALA A 92 -0.82 2.33 -9.06
CA ALA A 92 -0.88 3.20 -7.88
C ALA A 92 0.16 4.33 -7.96
N MET A 93 1.36 4.07 -8.46
CA MET A 93 2.36 5.12 -8.72
C MET A 93 1.86 6.12 -9.76
N VAL A 94 1.29 5.64 -10.88
CA VAL A 94 0.69 6.50 -11.90
C VAL A 94 -0.43 7.35 -11.31
N ALA A 95 -1.24 6.79 -10.40
CA ALA A 95 -2.37 7.47 -9.77
C ALA A 95 -1.98 8.79 -9.10
N PHE A 96 -0.73 8.97 -8.65
CA PHE A 96 -0.24 10.20 -8.03
C PHE A 96 -0.59 11.45 -8.85
N TRP A 97 -0.36 11.41 -10.17
CA TRP A 97 -0.61 12.53 -11.09
C TRP A 97 -1.97 12.50 -11.78
N ARG A 98 -2.85 11.56 -11.44
CA ARG A 98 -4.16 11.41 -12.11
C ARG A 98 -5.30 12.04 -11.33
N SER A 99 -6.47 12.11 -11.97
CA SER A 99 -7.69 12.66 -11.36
C SER A 99 -8.15 11.85 -10.15
N LEU A 100 -8.98 12.46 -9.28
CA LEU A 100 -9.61 11.76 -8.17
C LEU A 100 -10.48 10.58 -8.62
N ALA A 101 -11.05 10.63 -9.83
CA ALA A 101 -11.77 9.51 -10.42
C ALA A 101 -10.86 8.31 -10.69
N PHE A 102 -9.68 8.54 -11.28
CA PHE A 102 -8.68 7.48 -11.47
C PHE A 102 -8.21 6.93 -10.11
N LYS A 103 -7.85 7.81 -9.17
CA LYS A 103 -7.48 7.42 -7.80
C LYS A 103 -8.57 6.58 -7.13
N SER A 104 -9.85 6.88 -7.39
CA SER A 104 -10.97 6.10 -6.85
C SER A 104 -10.96 4.65 -7.33
N ALA A 105 -10.66 4.41 -8.61
CA ALA A 105 -10.56 3.07 -9.16
C ALA A 105 -9.38 2.30 -8.54
N VAL A 106 -8.24 2.97 -8.34
CA VAL A 106 -7.08 2.38 -7.66
C VAL A 106 -7.39 2.05 -6.20
N VAL A 107 -8.04 2.96 -5.46
CA VAL A 107 -8.46 2.69 -4.07
C VAL A 107 -9.41 1.51 -4.01
N LEU A 108 -10.35 1.38 -4.95
CA LEU A 108 -11.25 0.23 -5.01
C LEU A 108 -10.48 -1.08 -5.22
N TRP A 109 -9.52 -1.11 -6.15
CA TRP A 109 -8.64 -2.25 -6.33
C TRP A 109 -7.92 -2.59 -5.02
N VAL A 110 -7.19 -1.64 -4.44
CA VAL A 110 -6.41 -1.84 -3.20
C VAL A 110 -7.29 -2.40 -2.09
N VAL A 111 -8.49 -1.86 -1.89
CA VAL A 111 -9.38 -2.31 -0.80
C VAL A 111 -9.84 -3.75 -1.01
N ILE A 112 -10.24 -4.13 -2.24
CA ILE A 112 -10.68 -5.50 -2.54
C ILE A 112 -9.53 -6.48 -2.27
N GLU A 113 -8.35 -6.18 -2.80
CA GLU A 113 -7.17 -7.02 -2.66
C GLU A 113 -6.74 -7.13 -1.19
N PHE A 114 -6.62 -6.00 -0.49
CA PHE A 114 -6.11 -5.97 0.88
C PHE A 114 -7.08 -6.57 1.89
N VAL A 115 -8.39 -6.45 1.69
CA VAL A 115 -9.37 -7.20 2.50
C VAL A 115 -9.18 -8.71 2.33
N GLY A 116 -8.98 -9.16 1.08
CA GLY A 116 -8.67 -10.56 0.79
C GLY A 116 -7.38 -11.03 1.48
N LEU A 117 -6.32 -10.23 1.41
CA LEU A 117 -5.05 -10.51 2.09
C LEU A 117 -5.22 -10.56 3.60
N VAL A 118 -5.87 -9.57 4.21
CA VAL A 118 -6.13 -9.54 5.67
C VAL A 118 -6.88 -10.80 6.09
N TYR A 119 -7.94 -11.17 5.38
CA TYR A 119 -8.67 -12.40 5.66
C TYR A 119 -7.76 -13.63 5.58
N GLY A 120 -6.99 -13.79 4.50
CA GLY A 120 -6.06 -14.91 4.32
C GLY A 120 -5.00 -14.99 5.42
N HIS A 121 -4.39 -13.86 5.78
CA HIS A 121 -3.41 -13.79 6.86
C HIS A 121 -4.01 -14.14 8.23
N LEU A 122 -5.22 -13.67 8.52
CA LEU A 122 -5.91 -14.01 9.77
C LEU A 122 -6.22 -15.51 9.84
N GLN A 123 -6.68 -16.13 8.75
CA GLN A 123 -6.86 -17.60 8.71
C GLN A 123 -5.54 -18.33 8.94
N GLN A 124 -4.44 -17.92 8.29
CA GLN A 124 -3.12 -18.51 8.51
C GLN A 124 -2.63 -18.38 9.97
N ILE A 125 -2.95 -17.26 10.63
CA ILE A 125 -2.62 -17.05 12.04
C ILE A 125 -3.45 -17.98 12.94
N LEU A 126 -4.77 -18.04 12.71
CA LEU A 126 -5.70 -18.77 13.58
C LEU A 126 -5.57 -20.29 13.41
N ASP A 127 -5.43 -20.77 12.18
CA ASP A 127 -5.51 -22.20 11.87
C ASP A 127 -4.13 -22.87 11.85
N ALA A 128 -3.10 -22.15 11.37
CA ALA A 128 -1.76 -22.69 11.19
C ALA A 128 -0.70 -22.11 12.14
N GLY A 129 -1.09 -21.15 13.01
CA GLY A 129 -0.15 -20.49 13.92
C GLY A 129 1.00 -19.77 13.20
N ASN A 130 0.79 -19.36 11.94
CA ASN A 130 1.83 -18.75 11.13
C ASN A 130 2.05 -17.29 11.57
N HIS A 131 3.02 -17.07 12.46
CA HIS A 131 3.43 -15.75 12.93
C HIS A 131 4.67 -15.22 12.23
N ALA A 132 4.99 -15.71 11.03
CA ALA A 132 6.13 -15.21 10.27
C ALA A 132 6.05 -13.68 10.08
N PRO A 133 7.18 -12.96 10.06
CA PRO A 133 7.20 -11.49 9.98
C PRO A 133 6.47 -10.93 8.75
N GLY A 134 6.42 -11.69 7.65
CA GLY A 134 5.68 -11.32 6.44
C GLY A 134 4.18 -11.64 6.48
N ASN A 135 3.74 -12.53 7.39
CA ASN A 135 2.35 -12.94 7.53
C ASN A 135 1.60 -12.17 8.64
N ALA A 136 2.34 -11.77 9.69
CA ALA A 136 1.81 -11.07 10.84
C ALA A 136 2.55 -9.74 11.08
N GLY A 137 2.28 -9.08 12.20
CA GLY A 137 3.05 -7.90 12.63
C GLY A 137 2.76 -6.64 11.81
N ILE A 138 3.82 -5.88 11.52
CA ILE A 138 3.71 -4.52 10.94
C ILE A 138 3.05 -4.54 9.56
N LEU A 139 3.36 -5.53 8.71
CA LEU A 139 2.78 -5.58 7.37
C LEU A 139 1.28 -5.79 7.42
N LEU A 140 0.80 -6.78 8.18
CA LEU A 140 -0.64 -7.00 8.38
C LEU A 140 -1.31 -5.76 8.99
N GLY A 141 -0.67 -5.12 9.97
CA GLY A 141 -1.16 -3.88 10.57
C GLY A 141 -1.31 -2.74 9.57
N LEU A 142 -0.29 -2.52 8.72
CA LEU A 142 -0.36 -1.52 7.65
C LEU A 142 -1.46 -1.85 6.65
N THR A 143 -1.58 -3.10 6.19
CA THR A 143 -2.64 -3.55 5.28
C THR A 143 -4.03 -3.22 5.85
N ILE A 144 -4.28 -3.50 7.12
CA ILE A 144 -5.54 -3.14 7.81
C ILE A 144 -5.74 -1.61 7.83
N VAL A 145 -4.69 -0.85 8.15
CA VAL A 145 -4.75 0.62 8.14
C VAL A 145 -5.12 1.14 6.75
N HIS A 146 -4.53 0.62 5.66
CA HIS A 146 -4.83 1.04 4.31
C HIS A 146 -6.28 0.77 3.89
N VAL A 147 -6.84 -0.39 4.29
CA VAL A 147 -8.25 -0.75 4.04
C VAL A 147 -9.21 0.30 4.60
N LEU A 148 -8.87 0.94 5.72
CA LEU A 148 -9.71 1.95 6.36
C LEU A 148 -9.35 3.37 5.91
N LEU A 149 -8.06 3.69 5.85
CA LEU A 149 -7.56 5.03 5.63
C LEU A 149 -7.77 5.52 4.20
N LEU A 150 -7.54 4.67 3.20
CA LEU A 150 -7.65 5.10 1.79
C LEU A 150 -9.10 5.45 1.40
N PRO A 151 -10.14 4.66 1.73
CA PRO A 151 -11.52 5.05 1.51
C PRO A 151 -11.92 6.31 2.27
N LEU A 152 -11.43 6.48 3.50
CA LEU A 152 -11.72 7.67 4.31
C LEU A 152 -11.16 8.94 3.65
N LEU A 153 -9.89 8.93 3.26
CA LEU A 153 -9.26 10.06 2.56
C LEU A 153 -9.93 10.34 1.22
N LEU A 154 -10.32 9.30 0.48
CA LEU A 154 -11.06 9.44 -0.76
C LEU A 154 -12.42 10.11 -0.54
N PHE A 155 -13.16 9.68 0.49
CA PHE A 155 -14.44 10.28 0.86
C PHE A 155 -14.28 11.76 1.24
N MET A 156 -13.29 12.09 2.07
CA MET A 156 -13.00 13.48 2.47
C MET A 156 -12.62 14.35 1.26
N ALA A 157 -11.78 13.83 0.35
CA ALA A 157 -11.40 14.53 -0.87
C ALA A 157 -12.60 14.80 -1.79
N ARG A 158 -13.53 13.84 -1.90
CA ARG A 158 -14.78 14.01 -2.67
C ARG A 158 -15.70 15.05 -2.04
N ARG A 159 -15.88 15.02 -0.71
CA ARG A 159 -16.70 15.99 0.03
C ARG A 159 -16.20 17.41 -0.17
N HIS A 160 -14.91 17.65 0.02
CA HIS A 160 -14.30 18.97 -0.19
C HIS A 160 -14.59 19.53 -1.59
N ARG A 161 -14.47 18.70 -2.64
CA ARG A 161 -14.76 19.13 -4.02
C ARG A 161 -16.23 19.49 -4.24
N LEU A 162 -17.15 18.79 -3.58
CA LEU A 162 -18.58 19.11 -3.63
C LEU A 162 -18.88 20.42 -2.89
N ASP A 163 -18.30 20.62 -1.72
CA ASP A 163 -18.52 21.83 -0.91
C ASP A 163 -18.06 23.08 -1.66
N VAL A 164 -16.90 23.02 -2.32
CA VAL A 164 -16.39 24.12 -3.17
C VAL A 164 -17.29 24.38 -4.38
N ALA A 165 -17.86 23.34 -4.99
CA ALA A 165 -18.74 23.49 -6.15
C ALA A 165 -20.10 24.15 -5.82
N VAL A 166 -20.53 24.12 -4.55
CA VAL A 166 -21.83 24.61 -4.09
C VAL A 166 -21.76 26.03 -3.52
N GLN A 167 -20.57 26.59 -3.26
CA GLN A 167 -20.46 27.97 -2.77
C GLN A 167 -20.81 29.00 -3.87
N PRO A 168 -21.76 29.93 -3.62
CA PRO A 168 -22.09 30.98 -4.59
C PRO A 168 -20.94 31.98 -4.71
N THR A 169 -20.61 32.35 -5.95
CA THR A 169 -19.57 33.33 -6.35
C THR A 169 -19.90 34.74 -5.91
#